data_AF-A0A2N1U6L1-F1
#
_entry.id   AF-A0A2N1U6L1-F1
#
_cell.length_a   1.000
_cell.length_b   1.000
_cell.length_c   1.000
_cell.angle_alpha   90.00
_cell.angle_beta   90.00
_cell.angle_gamma   90.00
#
_symmetry.space_group_name_H-M   'P 1'
#
loop_
_entity.id
_entity.type
_entity.pdbx_description
1 polymer ?
#
loop_
_entity_poly.entity_id
_entity_poly.type
_entity_poly.pdbx_seq_one_letter_code
_entity_poly.pdbx_strand_id
1 'polypeptide(L)'
;MSRQPCQDKSVFIAKLGFAIWLCTLVIAVSAADIDWKKLEEKAKDYQNKQSGGKNIVVGGKSVNITIPSQPTGRNIDSSELILSESDQRYISVHMKLANRHFSRKNYTRAIEEVELVFERQPDHPGGRFMRAVIAARLKDHVTAWHNITIARDKDPESAKIKSFVEKLKTVAPEPQKTVGVPGIFRPIPLSASEKAMDVIEKLLKDQSSHNITSIDVDEYKIEGNSVWVQMKIACSSIVQKANIAAVLEKASGGKTEILSGPPPQGEEKLLEIKFEIPDMAVENKDVKPASDLREFVKLIAEETDVAISDSEERDAENKVLETIYEVASRDFKALNDFLRKMSPYALKFKLISMKLAFLAGSQDLIWRCRVQVFYQMS
;
A
#
# COMPACT_ATOMS: atom_id res chain seq x y z
N MET A 1 51.20 -63.45 1.22
CA MET A 1 50.68 -62.63 0.10
C MET A 1 49.69 -61.62 0.66
N SER A 2 49.90 -60.36 0.26
CA SER A 2 49.05 -59.16 0.37
C SER A 2 48.30 -58.86 1.68
N ARG A 3 48.93 -57.98 2.48
CA ARG A 3 48.24 -56.96 3.26
C ARG A 3 47.54 -55.97 2.32
N GLN A 4 46.30 -55.57 2.61
CA GLN A 4 45.84 -54.20 2.33
C GLN A 4 44.71 -53.80 3.28
N PRO A 5 44.67 -52.54 3.74
CA PRO A 5 43.98 -52.13 4.95
C PRO A 5 42.56 -51.61 4.69
N CYS A 6 41.70 -51.83 5.68
CA CYS A 6 40.39 -51.19 5.81
C CYS A 6 40.59 -49.68 6.00
N GLN A 7 40.55 -48.92 4.91
CA GLN A 7 40.68 -47.46 4.92
C GLN A 7 39.36 -46.80 5.36
N ASP A 8 39.42 -46.21 6.55
CA ASP A 8 38.85 -44.92 6.96
C ASP A 8 37.58 -44.41 6.27
N LYS A 9 36.44 -44.69 6.91
CA LYS A 9 35.18 -43.93 6.72
C LYS A 9 35.30 -42.44 7.12
N SER A 10 36.38 -42.06 7.80
CA SER A 10 36.69 -40.68 8.18
C SER A 10 37.13 -39.81 6.99
N VAL A 11 37.77 -40.40 5.97
CA VAL A 11 38.25 -39.68 4.78
C VAL A 11 37.11 -39.39 3.78
N PHE A 12 36.07 -40.22 3.76
CA PHE A 12 34.90 -40.00 2.90
C PHE A 12 33.98 -38.90 3.45
N ILE A 13 33.85 -38.79 4.77
CA ILE A 13 33.06 -37.71 5.42
C ILE A 13 33.83 -36.38 5.36
N ALA A 14 35.17 -36.39 5.49
CA ALA A 14 35.98 -35.19 5.32
C ALA A 14 35.97 -34.65 3.87
N LYS A 15 35.90 -35.53 2.85
CA LYS A 15 35.77 -35.11 1.44
C LYS A 15 34.36 -34.63 1.08
N LEU A 16 33.32 -35.15 1.73
CA LEU A 16 31.96 -34.63 1.56
C LEU A 16 31.77 -33.28 2.26
N GLY A 17 32.40 -33.07 3.41
CA GLY A 17 32.44 -31.78 4.11
C GLY A 17 33.23 -30.69 3.36
N PHE A 18 34.29 -31.06 2.62
CA PHE A 18 35.05 -30.09 1.81
C PHE A 18 34.38 -29.78 0.46
N ALA A 19 33.61 -30.70 -0.12
CA ALA A 19 32.82 -30.45 -1.34
C ALA A 19 31.53 -29.65 -1.07
N ILE A 20 30.98 -29.72 0.14
CA ILE A 20 29.83 -28.91 0.56
C ILE A 20 30.26 -27.50 1.03
N TRP A 21 31.54 -27.31 1.36
CA TRP A 21 32.09 -25.99 1.69
C TRP A 21 32.76 -25.26 0.49
N LEU A 22 33.06 -25.96 -0.61
CA LEU A 22 33.56 -25.33 -1.85
C LEU A 22 32.48 -24.99 -2.89
N CYS A 23 31.22 -25.40 -2.70
CA CYS A 23 30.11 -25.02 -3.59
C CYS A 23 29.29 -23.81 -3.09
N THR A 24 29.70 -23.15 -2.00
CA THR A 24 29.14 -21.89 -1.50
C THR A 24 30.07 -20.68 -1.70
N LEU A 25 31.01 -20.78 -2.65
CA LEU A 25 31.82 -19.64 -3.07
C LEU A 25 31.28 -19.07 -4.40
N VAL A 26 30.58 -17.95 -4.26
CA VAL A 26 30.44 -16.87 -5.24
C VAL A 26 29.87 -17.29 -6.60
N ILE A 27 28.55 -17.28 -6.69
CA ILE A 27 27.88 -16.81 -7.91
C ILE A 27 27.29 -15.43 -7.57
N ALA A 28 28.14 -14.41 -7.63
CA ALA A 28 27.68 -13.06 -7.91
C ALA A 28 27.27 -13.04 -9.39
N VAL A 29 25.97 -13.25 -9.68
CA VAL A 29 25.42 -12.81 -10.96
C VAL A 29 25.04 -11.35 -10.79
N SER A 30 25.99 -10.46 -11.07
CA SER A 30 25.67 -9.11 -11.50
C SER A 30 25.09 -9.18 -12.92
N ALA A 31 23.84 -8.75 -13.05
CA ALA A 31 23.17 -8.49 -14.32
C ALA A 31 22.19 -7.33 -14.04
N ALA A 32 22.51 -6.07 -14.31
CA ALA A 32 23.58 -5.51 -15.12
C ALA A 32 24.29 -4.39 -14.35
N ASP A 33 25.63 -4.43 -14.32
CA ASP A 33 26.45 -3.26 -14.01
C ASP A 33 26.21 -2.19 -15.09
N ILE A 34 25.16 -1.41 -14.89
CA ILE A 34 25.04 -0.10 -15.51
C ILE A 34 26.19 0.71 -14.90
N ASP A 35 27.22 0.96 -15.70
CA ASP A 35 28.32 1.85 -15.32
C ASP A 35 27.78 3.28 -15.22
N TRP A 36 27.21 3.60 -14.06
CA TRP A 36 26.57 4.87 -13.75
C TRP A 36 27.54 6.04 -13.89
N LYS A 37 28.84 5.83 -13.67
CA LYS A 37 29.88 6.84 -13.90
C LYS A 37 30.04 7.14 -15.39
N LYS A 38 29.99 6.13 -16.26
CA LYS A 38 30.07 6.30 -17.72
C LYS A 38 28.82 6.95 -18.31
N LEU A 39 27.66 6.79 -17.66
CA LEU A 39 26.41 7.49 -17.98
C LEU A 39 26.39 8.93 -17.45
N GLU A 40 26.90 9.19 -16.24
CA GLU A 40 27.10 10.55 -15.71
C GLU A 40 28.12 11.34 -16.52
N GLU A 41 29.24 10.73 -16.92
CA GLU A 41 30.23 11.37 -17.80
C GLU A 41 29.65 11.67 -19.18
N LYS A 42 28.88 10.75 -19.78
CA LYS A 42 28.15 11.04 -21.03
C LYS A 42 27.12 12.17 -20.85
N ALA A 43 26.39 12.20 -19.74
CA ALA A 43 25.42 13.25 -19.45
C ALA A 43 26.09 14.63 -19.24
N LYS A 44 27.26 14.67 -18.61
CA LYS A 44 28.09 15.88 -18.51
C LYS A 44 28.65 16.30 -19.87
N ASP A 45 29.00 15.35 -20.74
CA ASP A 45 29.48 15.63 -22.10
C ASP A 45 28.36 16.21 -23.00
N TYR A 46 27.10 15.85 -22.75
CA TYR A 46 25.92 16.47 -23.38
C TYR A 46 25.61 17.86 -22.81
N GLN A 47 25.78 18.09 -21.50
CA GLN A 47 25.62 19.41 -20.88
C GLN A 47 26.72 20.40 -21.30
N ASN A 48 27.97 19.93 -21.41
CA ASN A 48 29.10 20.78 -21.82
C ASN A 48 29.13 21.09 -23.32
N LYS A 49 28.48 20.28 -24.17
CA LYS A 49 28.31 20.58 -25.61
C LYS A 49 27.19 21.57 -25.92
N GLN A 50 26.37 21.96 -24.94
CA GLN A 50 25.30 22.96 -25.10
C GLN A 50 25.51 24.25 -24.29
N SER A 51 26.72 24.51 -23.76
CA SER A 51 27.09 25.85 -23.28
C SER A 51 27.54 26.72 -24.46
N GLY A 52 26.59 27.08 -25.32
CA GLY A 52 26.87 27.89 -26.48
C GLY A 52 25.61 28.16 -27.29
N GLY A 53 24.73 29.00 -26.74
CA GLY A 53 23.61 29.55 -27.49
C GLY A 53 24.09 30.34 -28.71
N LYS A 54 24.24 29.65 -29.85
CA LYS A 54 24.21 30.25 -31.17
C LYS A 54 23.03 29.65 -31.91
N ASN A 55 22.05 30.50 -32.20
CA ASN A 55 20.92 30.17 -33.05
C ASN A 55 21.44 29.68 -34.41
N ILE A 56 21.26 28.39 -34.69
CA ILE A 56 21.37 27.85 -36.04
C ILE A 56 19.94 27.67 -36.55
N VAL A 57 19.53 28.56 -37.45
CA VAL A 57 18.33 28.41 -38.25
C VAL A 57 18.65 27.41 -39.36
N VAL A 58 18.14 26.18 -39.23
CA VAL A 58 18.00 25.25 -40.36
C VAL A 58 16.67 24.51 -40.23
N GLY A 59 15.75 24.82 -41.16
CA GLY A 59 14.75 23.91 -41.74
C GLY A 59 13.91 23.03 -40.81
N GLY A 60 12.71 23.51 -40.48
CA GLY A 60 11.49 22.69 -40.48
C GLY A 60 11.35 21.63 -39.38
N LYS A 61 10.63 22.02 -38.32
CA LYS A 61 10.15 21.24 -37.15
C LYS A 61 11.15 21.09 -36.00
N SER A 62 11.21 22.15 -35.20
CA SER A 62 11.62 22.08 -33.79
C SER A 62 10.68 21.15 -33.03
N VAL A 63 11.13 19.95 -32.67
CA VAL A 63 10.47 19.15 -31.64
C VAL A 63 10.85 19.76 -30.30
N ASN A 64 9.90 20.44 -29.68
CA ASN A 64 10.04 20.97 -28.33
C ASN A 64 10.01 19.77 -27.36
N ILE A 65 11.17 19.22 -27.02
CA ILE A 65 11.28 18.26 -25.92
C ILE A 65 11.34 19.07 -24.64
N THR A 66 10.18 19.48 -24.15
CA THR A 66 10.06 20.07 -22.82
C THR A 66 10.19 18.92 -21.81
N ILE A 67 11.36 18.79 -21.19
CA ILE A 67 11.50 17.99 -19.97
C ILE A 67 10.68 18.72 -18.90
N PRO A 68 9.63 18.12 -18.32
CA PRO A 68 8.81 18.83 -17.35
C PRO A 68 9.65 19.15 -16.10
N SER A 69 9.76 20.44 -15.77
CA SER A 69 10.32 20.89 -14.51
C SER A 69 9.31 20.61 -13.39
N GLN A 70 9.53 19.51 -12.67
CA GLN A 70 8.69 19.00 -11.57
C GLN A 70 7.23 18.66 -11.95
N PRO A 71 6.70 17.53 -11.46
CA PRO A 71 5.29 17.18 -11.68
C PRO A 71 4.36 18.15 -10.93
N THR A 72 3.55 18.89 -11.67
CA THR A 72 2.52 19.78 -11.12
C THR A 72 1.14 19.13 -11.25
N GLY A 73 0.64 18.61 -10.14
CA GLY A 73 -0.74 18.14 -10.03
C GLY A 73 -1.05 16.80 -10.68
N ARG A 74 -2.03 16.08 -10.13
CA ARG A 74 -2.53 14.82 -10.69
C ARG A 74 -3.74 15.09 -11.57
N ASN A 75 -3.85 14.39 -12.70
CA ASN A 75 -5.13 14.10 -13.32
C ASN A 75 -5.64 12.81 -12.67
N ILE A 76 -6.68 12.91 -11.84
CA ILE A 76 -7.34 11.72 -11.27
C ILE A 76 -8.40 11.30 -12.27
N ASP A 77 -8.37 10.04 -12.68
CA ASP A 77 -9.52 9.43 -13.35
C ASP A 77 -10.64 9.27 -12.32
N SER A 78 -11.50 10.29 -12.26
CA SER A 78 -12.69 10.34 -11.43
C SER A 78 -13.94 9.85 -12.17
N SER A 79 -13.77 9.11 -13.28
CA SER A 79 -14.90 8.50 -13.94
C SER A 79 -15.58 7.47 -13.02
N GLU A 80 -16.91 7.43 -13.03
CA GLU A 80 -17.64 6.32 -12.44
C GLU A 80 -17.10 5.01 -13.04
N LEU A 81 -16.90 3.97 -12.23
CA LEU A 81 -16.54 2.64 -12.69
C LEU A 81 -17.64 2.12 -13.63
N ILE A 82 -17.52 2.38 -14.93
CA ILE A 82 -18.40 1.84 -15.95
C ILE A 82 -17.98 0.38 -16.16
N LEU A 83 -18.68 -0.54 -15.51
CA LEU A 83 -18.42 -1.98 -15.60
C LEU A 83 -18.65 -2.47 -17.04
N SER A 84 -17.62 -3.09 -17.63
CA SER A 84 -17.76 -3.75 -18.93
C SER A 84 -18.70 -4.96 -18.84
N GLU A 85 -19.24 -5.43 -19.97
CA GLU A 85 -20.04 -6.67 -20.00
C GLU A 85 -19.25 -7.88 -19.46
N SER A 86 -17.93 -7.91 -19.71
CA SER A 86 -17.04 -8.94 -19.15
C SER A 86 -16.99 -8.88 -17.63
N ASP A 87 -16.90 -7.68 -17.04
CA ASP A 87 -16.86 -7.51 -15.59
C ASP A 87 -18.18 -7.93 -14.95
N GLN A 88 -19.31 -7.60 -15.58
CA GLN A 88 -20.63 -8.05 -15.11
C GLN A 88 -20.76 -9.58 -15.12
N ARG A 89 -20.24 -10.25 -16.15
CA ARG A 89 -20.21 -11.72 -16.20
C ARG A 89 -19.30 -12.30 -15.12
N TYR A 90 -18.11 -11.72 -14.94
CA TYR A 90 -17.16 -12.12 -13.91
C TYR A 90 -17.79 -12.04 -12.52
N ILE A 91 -18.37 -10.88 -12.18
CA ILE A 91 -19.12 -10.66 -10.94
C ILE A 91 -20.24 -11.70 -10.76
N SER A 92 -21.03 -11.95 -11.81
CA SER A 92 -22.13 -12.93 -11.74
C SER A 92 -21.65 -14.35 -11.44
N VAL A 93 -20.54 -14.78 -12.06
CA VAL A 93 -19.95 -16.12 -11.84
C VAL A 93 -19.45 -16.26 -10.41
N HIS A 94 -18.65 -15.31 -9.93
CA HIS A 94 -18.09 -15.37 -8.58
C HIS A 94 -19.16 -15.22 -7.50
N MET A 95 -20.19 -14.40 -7.72
CA MET A 95 -21.36 -14.37 -6.82
C MET A 95 -22.11 -15.71 -6.76
N LYS A 96 -22.23 -16.45 -7.88
CA LYS A 96 -22.85 -17.79 -7.88
C LYS A 96 -21.99 -18.80 -7.10
N LEU A 97 -20.68 -18.78 -7.30
CA LEU A 97 -19.74 -19.64 -6.57
C LEU A 97 -19.74 -19.33 -5.07
N ALA A 98 -19.70 -18.05 -4.72
CA ALA A 98 -19.82 -17.59 -3.34
C ALA A 98 -21.10 -18.11 -2.67
N ASN A 99 -22.26 -17.99 -3.34
CA ASN A 99 -23.54 -18.51 -2.82
C ASN A 99 -23.51 -20.03 -2.61
N ARG A 100 -22.89 -20.77 -3.54
CA ARG A 100 -22.70 -22.22 -3.43
C ARG A 100 -21.82 -22.59 -2.24
N HIS A 101 -20.71 -21.89 -2.00
CA HIS A 101 -19.86 -22.12 -0.84
C HIS A 101 -20.57 -21.73 0.47
N PHE A 102 -21.28 -20.60 0.47
CA PHE A 102 -22.04 -20.10 1.60
C PHE A 102 -23.14 -21.07 2.05
N SER A 103 -23.93 -21.60 1.11
CA SER A 103 -24.98 -22.60 1.39
C SER A 103 -24.42 -23.90 1.99
N ARG A 104 -23.19 -24.27 1.65
CA ARG A 104 -22.46 -25.41 2.22
C ARG A 104 -21.75 -25.08 3.54
N LYS A 105 -21.98 -23.88 4.09
CA LYS A 105 -21.29 -23.34 5.28
C LYS A 105 -19.75 -23.29 5.16
N ASN A 106 -19.23 -23.33 3.93
CA ASN A 106 -17.81 -23.11 3.68
C ASN A 106 -17.56 -21.60 3.58
N TYR A 107 -17.45 -20.95 4.73
CA TYR A 107 -17.35 -19.49 4.81
C TYR A 107 -16.03 -18.96 4.27
N THR A 108 -14.93 -19.68 4.46
CA THR A 108 -13.61 -19.30 3.92
C THR A 108 -13.66 -19.14 2.41
N ARG A 109 -14.12 -20.17 1.69
CA ARG A 109 -14.25 -20.09 0.22
C ARG A 109 -15.31 -19.11 -0.23
N ALA A 110 -16.41 -18.96 0.52
CA ALA A 110 -17.41 -17.96 0.18
C ALA A 110 -16.85 -16.54 0.29
N ILE A 111 -15.96 -16.27 1.25
CA ILE A 111 -15.26 -14.99 1.37
C ILE A 111 -14.31 -14.80 0.19
N GLU A 112 -13.46 -15.78 -0.12
CA GLU A 112 -12.52 -15.71 -1.26
C GLU A 112 -13.23 -15.35 -2.57
N GLU A 113 -14.34 -16.03 -2.87
CA GLU A 113 -15.13 -15.74 -4.08
C GLU A 113 -15.76 -14.34 -4.06
N VAL A 114 -16.13 -13.82 -2.88
CA VAL A 114 -16.67 -12.46 -2.75
C VAL A 114 -15.56 -11.41 -2.87
N GLU A 115 -14.33 -11.69 -2.44
CA GLU A 115 -13.21 -10.78 -2.65
C GLU A 115 -12.93 -10.59 -4.15
N LEU A 116 -13.04 -11.65 -4.96
CA LEU A 116 -12.95 -11.55 -6.43
C LEU A 116 -14.04 -10.63 -7.02
N VAL A 117 -15.26 -10.68 -6.48
CA VAL A 117 -16.33 -9.73 -6.88
C VAL A 117 -15.94 -8.30 -6.57
N PHE A 118 -15.31 -8.07 -5.42
CA PHE A 118 -14.90 -6.74 -4.98
C PHE A 118 -13.74 -6.16 -5.78
N GLU A 119 -12.94 -6.99 -6.44
CA GLU A 119 -11.92 -6.50 -7.37
C GLU A 119 -12.51 -5.73 -8.57
N ARG A 120 -13.76 -6.03 -8.96
CA ARG A 120 -14.42 -5.42 -10.12
C ARG A 120 -15.48 -4.41 -9.71
N GLN A 121 -16.37 -4.81 -8.81
CA GLN A 121 -17.35 -3.92 -8.22
C GLN A 121 -17.20 -3.99 -6.71
N PRO A 122 -16.40 -3.07 -6.14
CA PRO A 122 -16.16 -3.06 -4.72
C PRO A 122 -17.51 -2.97 -3.98
N ASP A 123 -18.30 -1.92 -4.19
CA ASP A 123 -19.58 -1.68 -3.51
C ASP A 123 -20.76 -2.60 -3.91
N HIS A 124 -20.48 -3.75 -4.52
CA HIS A 124 -21.51 -4.67 -4.98
C HIS A 124 -22.45 -5.09 -3.82
N PRO A 125 -23.76 -4.77 -3.87
CA PRO A 125 -24.67 -4.91 -2.74
C PRO A 125 -24.81 -6.37 -2.28
N GLY A 126 -24.86 -7.33 -3.22
CA GLY A 126 -24.96 -8.75 -2.91
C GLY A 126 -23.74 -9.33 -2.17
N GLY A 127 -22.51 -9.09 -2.65
CA GLY A 127 -21.27 -9.48 -1.99
C GLY A 127 -21.12 -8.85 -0.61
N ARG A 128 -21.40 -7.54 -0.49
CA ARG A 128 -21.41 -6.84 0.82
C ARG A 128 -22.43 -7.46 1.79
N PHE A 129 -23.65 -7.72 1.34
CA PHE A 129 -24.64 -8.43 2.15
C PHE A 129 -24.15 -9.81 2.60
N MET A 130 -23.52 -10.59 1.72
CA MET A 130 -23.00 -11.91 2.07
C MET A 130 -21.88 -11.83 3.13
N ARG A 131 -20.92 -10.90 2.98
CA ARG A 131 -19.87 -10.68 3.99
C ARG A 131 -20.46 -10.29 5.34
N ALA A 132 -21.49 -9.44 5.35
CA ALA A 132 -22.19 -9.08 6.58
C ALA A 132 -22.81 -10.29 7.28
N VAL A 133 -23.49 -11.15 6.52
CA VAL A 133 -24.12 -12.37 7.06
C VAL A 133 -23.08 -13.38 7.56
N ILE A 134 -21.99 -13.57 6.83
CA ILE A 134 -20.89 -14.45 7.26
C ILE A 134 -20.26 -13.93 8.56
N ALA A 135 -19.91 -12.64 8.61
CA ALA A 135 -19.31 -12.01 9.79
C ALA A 135 -20.22 -12.13 11.01
N ALA A 136 -21.52 -11.86 10.87
CA ALA A 136 -22.47 -12.01 11.97
C ALA A 136 -22.57 -13.46 12.48
N ARG A 137 -22.49 -14.47 11.59
CA ARG A 137 -22.46 -15.89 12.00
C ARG A 137 -21.18 -16.27 12.72
N LEU A 138 -20.07 -15.61 12.41
CA LEU A 138 -18.79 -15.74 13.09
C LEU A 138 -18.70 -14.86 14.36
N LYS A 139 -19.79 -14.18 14.74
CA LYS A 139 -19.88 -13.24 15.87
C LYS A 139 -18.97 -12.01 15.73
N ASP A 140 -18.49 -11.72 14.52
CA ASP A 140 -17.79 -10.48 14.20
C ASP A 140 -18.82 -9.41 13.81
N HIS A 141 -19.42 -8.82 14.84
CA HIS A 141 -20.50 -7.84 14.68
C HIS A 141 -20.01 -6.50 14.10
N VAL A 142 -18.76 -6.14 14.33
CA VAL A 142 -18.16 -4.91 13.78
C VAL A 142 -18.05 -5.00 12.26
N THR A 143 -17.49 -6.10 11.76
CA THR A 143 -17.40 -6.36 10.32
C THR A 143 -18.79 -6.54 9.70
N ALA A 144 -19.73 -7.14 10.43
CA ALA A 144 -21.11 -7.28 9.97
C ALA A 144 -21.76 -5.91 9.73
N TRP A 145 -21.65 -5.00 10.70
CA TRP A 145 -22.18 -3.64 10.60
C TRP A 145 -21.54 -2.83 9.48
N HIS A 146 -20.21 -2.91 9.33
CA HIS A 146 -19.52 -2.26 8.23
C HIS A 146 -20.09 -2.65 6.85
N ASN A 147 -20.22 -3.97 6.61
CA ASN A 147 -20.63 -4.47 5.31
C ASN A 147 -22.12 -4.24 5.01
N ILE A 148 -22.99 -4.36 6.03
CA ILE A 148 -24.43 -4.18 5.81
C ILE A 148 -24.79 -2.72 5.53
N THR A 149 -24.07 -1.76 6.10
CA THR A 149 -24.28 -0.34 5.81
C THR A 149 -24.01 -0.04 4.35
N ILE A 150 -22.91 -0.55 3.78
CA ILE A 150 -22.58 -0.35 2.37
C ILE A 150 -23.61 -1.03 1.46
N ALA A 151 -24.03 -2.25 1.81
CA ALA A 151 -25.08 -2.93 1.05
C ALA A 151 -26.40 -2.15 1.07
N ARG A 152 -26.78 -1.60 2.24
CA ARG A 152 -27.98 -0.77 2.43
C ARG A 152 -27.91 0.53 1.64
N ASP A 153 -26.75 1.19 1.59
CA ASP A 153 -26.60 2.44 0.86
C ASP A 153 -26.73 2.24 -0.67
N LYS A 154 -26.39 1.04 -1.16
CA LYS A 154 -26.42 0.69 -2.60
C LYS A 154 -27.71 0.02 -3.05
N ASP A 155 -28.39 -0.68 -2.16
CA ASP A 155 -29.69 -1.31 -2.41
C ASP A 155 -30.64 -1.08 -1.21
N PRO A 156 -31.11 0.18 -1.01
CA PRO A 156 -31.88 0.56 0.17
C PRO A 156 -33.25 -0.11 0.22
N GLU A 157 -33.80 -0.55 -0.91
CA GLU A 157 -35.13 -1.17 -1.00
C GLU A 157 -35.12 -2.69 -0.80
N SER A 158 -33.94 -3.30 -0.65
CA SER A 158 -33.83 -4.74 -0.43
C SER A 158 -34.48 -5.20 0.88
N ALA A 159 -35.58 -5.96 0.75
CA ALA A 159 -36.26 -6.56 1.91
C ALA A 159 -35.33 -7.48 2.74
N LYS A 160 -34.37 -8.15 2.09
CA LYS A 160 -33.39 -9.02 2.76
C LYS A 160 -32.43 -8.22 3.64
N ILE A 161 -31.95 -7.08 3.15
CA ILE A 161 -31.06 -6.19 3.89
C ILE A 161 -31.80 -5.60 5.08
N LYS A 162 -33.01 -5.06 4.87
CA LYS A 162 -33.87 -4.52 5.95
C LYS A 162 -34.10 -5.56 7.05
N SER A 163 -34.51 -6.78 6.68
CA SER A 163 -34.73 -7.88 7.64
C SER A 163 -33.47 -8.29 8.41
N PHE A 164 -32.31 -8.30 7.74
CA PHE A 164 -31.05 -8.63 8.40
C PHE A 164 -30.59 -7.54 9.37
N VAL A 165 -30.72 -6.26 9.00
CA VAL A 165 -30.39 -5.13 9.88
C VAL A 165 -31.20 -5.21 11.18
N GLU A 166 -32.50 -5.44 11.10
CA GLU A 166 -33.35 -5.57 12.29
C GLU A 166 -32.93 -6.74 13.18
N LYS A 167 -32.51 -7.86 12.59
CA LYS A 167 -31.94 -8.99 13.36
C LYS A 167 -30.57 -8.70 13.95
N LEU A 168 -29.73 -7.94 13.25
CA LEU A 168 -28.40 -7.61 13.73
C LEU A 168 -28.49 -6.66 14.95
N LYS A 169 -29.43 -5.70 14.93
CA LYS A 169 -29.68 -4.78 16.07
C LYS A 169 -30.00 -5.49 17.38
N THR A 170 -30.64 -6.66 17.34
CA THR A 170 -31.01 -7.40 18.57
C THR A 170 -29.80 -8.05 19.25
N VAL A 171 -28.73 -8.33 18.49
CA VAL A 171 -27.52 -9.00 19.01
C VAL A 171 -26.34 -8.04 19.14
N ALA A 172 -26.31 -6.95 18.37
CA ALA A 172 -25.32 -5.90 18.45
C ALA A 172 -25.96 -4.57 18.02
N PRO A 173 -25.98 -3.53 18.89
CA PRO A 173 -26.56 -2.24 18.53
C PRO A 173 -25.85 -1.64 17.31
N GLU A 174 -26.60 -0.90 16.48
CA GLU A 174 -26.04 -0.20 15.33
C GLU A 174 -25.02 0.84 15.81
N PRO A 175 -23.75 0.80 15.34
CA PRO A 175 -22.75 1.74 15.78
C PRO A 175 -23.11 3.16 15.33
N GLN A 176 -23.01 4.13 16.24
CA GLN A 176 -23.38 5.54 16.00
C GLN A 176 -22.52 6.21 14.89
N LYS A 177 -21.38 5.60 14.55
CA LYS A 177 -20.61 5.86 13.34
C LYS A 177 -20.07 4.54 12.84
N THR A 178 -20.44 4.14 11.64
CA THR A 178 -19.78 3.02 10.96
C THR A 178 -18.35 3.47 10.64
N VAL A 179 -17.37 2.94 11.38
CA VAL A 179 -15.96 3.11 11.05
C VAL A 179 -15.69 2.27 9.80
N GLY A 180 -15.97 2.85 8.65
CA GLY A 180 -15.83 2.21 7.36
C GLY A 180 -15.37 3.22 6.33
N VAL A 181 -14.10 3.11 5.93
CA VAL A 181 -13.52 3.96 4.89
C VAL A 181 -14.27 3.67 3.57
N PRO A 182 -14.94 4.66 2.95
CA PRO A 182 -15.64 4.45 1.70
C PRO A 182 -14.63 4.31 0.54
N GLY A 183 -14.75 3.21 -0.22
CA GLY A 183 -14.27 3.13 -1.61
C GLY A 183 -13.05 2.26 -1.91
N ILE A 184 -12.54 1.43 -0.99
CA ILE A 184 -11.42 0.52 -1.27
C ILE A 184 -11.57 -0.71 -0.39
N PHE A 185 -11.66 -1.88 -1.00
CA PHE A 185 -11.96 -3.11 -0.28
C PHE A 185 -10.66 -3.75 0.13
N ARG A 186 -10.25 -3.40 1.34
CA ARG A 186 -9.20 -4.06 2.11
C ARG A 186 -9.81 -4.66 3.37
N PRO A 187 -9.19 -5.69 3.96
CA PRO A 187 -9.50 -6.11 5.33
C PRO A 187 -9.50 -4.91 6.28
N ILE A 188 -10.29 -4.98 7.36
CA ILE A 188 -10.29 -3.93 8.38
C ILE A 188 -8.86 -3.78 8.89
N PRO A 189 -8.33 -2.53 9.00
CA PRO A 189 -7.04 -2.28 9.61
C PRO A 189 -6.87 -3.03 10.92
N LEU A 190 -5.85 -3.89 11.01
CA LEU A 190 -5.52 -4.62 12.25
C LEU A 190 -4.69 -3.75 13.21
N SER A 191 -4.08 -2.69 12.69
CA SER A 191 -3.20 -1.78 13.43
C SER A 191 -3.38 -0.33 12.99
N ALA A 192 -2.91 0.61 13.82
CA ALA A 192 -2.86 2.02 13.48
C ALA A 192 -1.94 2.29 12.27
N SER A 193 -0.93 1.44 12.05
CA SER A 193 -0.05 1.46 10.86
C SER A 193 -0.85 1.30 9.56
N GLU A 194 -1.75 0.31 9.51
CA GLU A 194 -2.65 0.10 8.37
C GLU A 194 -3.64 1.25 8.22
N LYS A 195 -4.22 1.71 9.34
CA LYS A 195 -5.20 2.79 9.33
C LYS A 195 -4.59 4.11 8.85
N ALA A 196 -3.33 4.40 9.20
CA ALA A 196 -2.61 5.58 8.72
C ALA A 196 -2.51 5.61 7.20
N MET A 197 -2.21 4.47 6.57
CA MET A 197 -2.17 4.38 5.10
C MET A 197 -3.54 4.61 4.46
N ASP A 198 -4.62 4.11 5.06
CA ASP A 198 -5.98 4.39 4.57
C ASP A 198 -6.35 5.87 4.68
N VAL A 199 -5.91 6.54 5.75
CA VAL A 199 -6.11 7.98 5.92
C VAL A 199 -5.36 8.76 4.84
N ILE A 200 -4.09 8.43 4.61
CA ILE A 200 -3.27 9.09 3.57
C ILE A 200 -3.86 8.82 2.19
N GLU A 201 -4.29 7.59 1.89
CA GLU A 201 -4.94 7.31 0.61
C GLU A 201 -6.23 8.11 0.44
N LYS A 202 -7.03 8.24 1.49
CA LYS A 202 -8.27 9.01 1.44
C LYS A 202 -8.00 10.49 1.20
N LEU A 203 -6.96 11.05 1.84
CA LEU A 203 -6.47 12.39 1.56
C LEU A 203 -6.12 12.52 0.07
N LEU A 204 -5.30 11.59 -0.43
CA LEU A 204 -4.78 11.61 -1.80
C LEU A 204 -5.85 11.38 -2.89
N LYS A 205 -7.06 10.95 -2.53
CA LYS A 205 -8.22 10.86 -3.44
C LYS A 205 -9.10 12.11 -3.40
N ASP A 206 -8.92 12.98 -2.42
CA ASP A 206 -9.69 14.20 -2.28
C ASP A 206 -9.12 15.32 -3.16
N GLN A 207 -9.99 16.16 -3.70
CA GLN A 207 -9.60 17.27 -4.59
C GLN A 207 -8.65 18.27 -3.91
N SER A 208 -8.76 18.42 -2.58
CA SER A 208 -7.86 19.26 -1.79
C SER A 208 -6.39 18.82 -1.82
N SER A 209 -6.12 17.56 -2.21
CA SER A 209 -4.77 16.99 -2.27
C SER A 209 -4.10 17.10 -3.64
N HIS A 210 -4.78 17.64 -4.65
CA HIS A 210 -4.28 17.62 -6.04
C HIS A 210 -2.93 18.30 -6.22
N ASN A 211 -2.60 19.29 -5.39
CA ASN A 211 -1.34 20.01 -5.46
C ASN A 211 -0.22 19.38 -4.61
N ILE A 212 -0.47 18.30 -3.88
CA ILE A 212 0.56 17.62 -3.06
C ILE A 212 1.62 16.99 -3.96
N THR A 213 2.88 17.34 -3.72
CA THR A 213 4.05 16.83 -4.44
C THR A 213 4.91 15.91 -3.58
N SER A 214 4.89 16.08 -2.26
CA SER A 214 5.51 15.14 -1.32
C SER A 214 4.82 15.09 0.03
N ILE A 215 4.94 13.94 0.71
CA ILE A 215 4.55 13.77 2.10
C ILE A 215 5.71 13.05 2.80
N ASP A 216 6.24 13.66 3.86
CA ASP A 216 7.17 13.02 4.80
C ASP A 216 6.40 12.76 6.10
N VAL A 217 6.64 11.60 6.72
CA VAL A 217 5.91 11.16 7.93
C VAL A 217 6.92 10.87 9.03
N ASP A 218 6.69 11.47 10.19
CA ASP A 218 7.51 11.27 11.38
C ASP A 218 7.14 9.96 12.11
N GLU A 219 7.87 9.63 13.18
CA GLU A 219 7.53 8.50 14.04
C GLU A 219 6.12 8.63 14.65
N TYR A 220 5.44 7.48 14.78
CA TYR A 220 4.16 7.42 15.44
C TYR A 220 4.32 7.69 16.95
N LYS A 221 3.53 8.63 17.46
CA LYS A 221 3.50 8.98 18.89
C LYS A 221 2.28 8.34 19.54
N ILE A 222 2.48 7.60 20.63
CA ILE A 222 1.40 6.96 21.37
C ILE A 222 1.02 7.86 22.54
N GLU A 223 -0.23 8.30 22.60
CA GLU A 223 -0.78 9.11 23.69
C GLU A 223 -2.06 8.45 24.20
N GLY A 224 -1.98 7.79 25.36
CA GLY A 224 -3.12 7.05 25.91
C GLY A 224 -3.52 5.88 25.00
N ASN A 225 -4.78 5.88 24.54
CA ASN A 225 -5.32 4.86 23.62
C ASN A 225 -5.31 5.31 22.15
N SER A 226 -4.63 6.41 21.85
CA SER A 226 -4.59 7.01 20.52
C SER A 226 -3.17 7.03 19.97
N VAL A 227 -3.08 6.93 18.65
CA VAL A 227 -1.82 7.05 17.90
C VAL A 227 -1.87 8.33 17.08
N TRP A 228 -0.86 9.18 17.24
CA TRP A 228 -0.68 10.40 16.48
C TRP A 228 0.32 10.18 15.34
N VAL A 229 -0.11 10.54 14.13
CA VAL A 229 0.71 10.53 12.92
C VAL A 229 0.98 11.96 12.52
N GLN A 230 2.25 12.35 12.55
CA GLN A 230 2.71 13.69 12.16
C GLN A 230 3.29 13.66 10.75
N MET A 231 2.91 14.61 9.91
CA MET A 231 3.27 14.69 8.50
C MET A 231 3.72 16.09 8.11
N LYS A 232 4.66 16.13 7.15
CA LYS A 232 5.07 17.34 6.43
C LYS A 232 4.68 17.17 4.97
N ILE A 233 3.78 18.02 4.51
CA ILE A 233 3.19 17.96 3.17
C ILE A 233 3.74 19.12 2.36
N ALA A 234 4.42 18.84 1.25
CA ALA A 234 4.81 19.85 0.28
C ALA A 234 3.82 19.88 -0.88
N CYS A 235 3.47 21.09 -1.32
CA CYS A 235 2.54 21.33 -2.41
C CYS A 235 3.15 22.22 -3.50
N SER A 236 2.71 22.03 -4.74
CA SER A 236 3.10 22.86 -5.89
C SER A 236 2.50 24.27 -5.85
N SER A 237 1.37 24.44 -5.14
CA SER A 237 0.64 25.70 -4.98
C SER A 237 0.20 25.92 -3.52
N ILE A 238 -0.37 27.09 -3.24
CA ILE A 238 -0.83 27.48 -1.90
C ILE A 238 -1.86 26.46 -1.37
N VAL A 239 -1.66 26.06 -0.13
CA VAL A 239 -2.42 24.98 0.52
C VAL A 239 -3.65 25.52 1.25
N GLN A 240 -4.83 24.96 0.97
CA GLN A 240 -6.03 25.17 1.77
C GLN A 240 -5.98 24.28 3.02
N LYS A 241 -5.23 24.72 4.04
CA LYS A 241 -4.91 23.92 5.24
C LYS A 241 -6.15 23.33 5.93
N ALA A 242 -7.25 24.09 5.99
CA ALA A 242 -8.50 23.67 6.59
C ALA A 242 -9.16 22.48 5.87
N ASN A 243 -9.07 22.42 4.53
CA ASN A 243 -9.65 21.34 3.75
C ASN A 243 -8.87 20.04 3.95
N ILE A 244 -7.54 20.11 3.93
CA ILE A 244 -6.68 18.95 4.23
C ILE A 244 -6.97 18.44 5.64
N ALA A 245 -7.06 19.33 6.64
CA ALA A 245 -7.39 18.95 8.01
C ALA A 245 -8.76 18.25 8.09
N ALA A 246 -9.81 18.82 7.49
CA ALA A 246 -11.15 18.23 7.49
C ALA A 246 -11.20 16.84 6.84
N VAL A 247 -10.43 16.62 5.76
CA VAL A 247 -10.34 15.32 5.09
C VAL A 247 -9.65 14.30 6.00
N LEU A 248 -8.58 14.70 6.69
CA LEU A 248 -7.86 13.84 7.64
C LEU A 248 -8.74 13.46 8.84
N GLU A 249 -9.45 14.41 9.46
CA GLU A 249 -10.39 14.14 10.57
C GLU A 249 -11.48 13.17 10.15
N LYS A 250 -12.07 13.39 8.97
CA LYS A 250 -13.11 12.51 8.44
C LYS A 250 -12.58 11.10 8.17
N ALA A 251 -11.36 10.97 7.67
CA ALA A 251 -10.78 9.68 7.30
C ALA A 251 -10.29 8.90 8.53
N SER A 252 -9.67 9.59 9.50
CA SER A 252 -9.13 8.96 10.71
C SER A 252 -10.22 8.64 11.73
N GLY A 253 -11.27 9.46 11.79
CA GLY A 253 -12.30 9.39 12.84
C GLY A 253 -11.85 10.04 14.15
N GLY A 254 -10.66 10.63 14.19
CA GLY A 254 -10.07 11.34 15.32
C GLY A 254 -9.85 12.83 15.05
N LYS A 255 -9.09 13.50 15.93
CA LYS A 255 -8.75 14.92 15.80
C LYS A 255 -7.60 15.16 14.82
N THR A 256 -7.52 16.38 14.26
CA THR A 256 -6.36 16.83 13.48
C THR A 256 -5.88 18.18 14.00
N GLU A 257 -4.56 18.35 14.10
CA GLU A 257 -3.92 19.58 14.56
C GLU A 257 -2.93 20.08 13.51
N ILE A 258 -3.10 21.34 13.09
CA ILE A 258 -2.14 22.02 12.21
C ILE A 258 -1.01 22.55 13.11
N LEU A 259 0.22 22.10 12.83
CA LEU A 259 1.42 22.44 13.59
C LEU A 259 2.15 23.66 13.00
N SER A 260 1.87 24.01 11.75
CA SER A 260 2.30 25.28 11.15
C SER A 260 1.78 26.47 11.96
N GLY A 261 2.64 27.44 12.28
CA GLY A 261 2.29 28.63 13.09
C GLY A 261 1.20 29.54 12.50
N PRO A 262 0.77 30.59 13.23
CA PRO A 262 -0.20 31.56 12.72
C PRO A 262 0.34 32.28 11.47
N PRO A 263 -0.53 32.63 10.51
CA PRO A 263 -0.13 32.86 9.13
C PRO A 263 0.69 34.15 8.97
N PRO A 264 1.81 34.14 8.22
CA PRO A 264 1.99 35.19 7.24
C PRO A 264 0.85 35.06 6.22
N GLN A 265 0.21 36.17 5.88
CA GLN A 265 -0.82 36.18 4.84
C GLN A 265 -0.25 35.57 3.54
N GLY A 266 -0.78 34.40 3.15
CA GLY A 266 -0.41 33.71 1.92
C GLY A 266 0.94 32.98 1.98
N GLU A 267 1.08 31.96 1.13
CA GLU A 267 2.38 31.43 0.66
C GLU A 267 3.09 30.30 1.41
N GLU A 268 2.44 29.55 2.32
CA GLU A 268 3.04 28.28 2.75
C GLU A 268 2.72 27.14 1.78
N LYS A 269 3.71 26.79 0.95
CA LYS A 269 3.75 25.56 0.14
C LYS A 269 4.08 24.31 0.97
N LEU A 270 4.39 24.49 2.24
CA LEU A 270 4.69 23.42 3.20
C LEU A 270 3.65 23.46 4.32
N LEU A 271 3.05 22.31 4.63
CA LEU A 271 2.08 22.15 5.71
C LEU A 271 2.61 21.09 6.69
N GLU A 272 2.76 21.47 7.95
CA GLU A 272 3.03 20.54 9.04
C GLU A 272 1.72 20.28 9.79
N ILE A 273 1.31 19.02 9.87
CA ILE A 273 0.02 18.61 10.39
C ILE A 273 0.14 17.27 11.09
N LYS A 274 -0.63 17.03 12.15
CA LYS A 274 -0.74 15.71 12.76
C LYS A 274 -2.21 15.31 12.90
N PHE A 275 -2.50 14.03 12.76
CA PHE A 275 -3.84 13.48 12.94
C PHE A 275 -3.83 12.30 13.91
N GLU A 276 -4.95 12.13 14.60
CA GLU A 276 -5.18 11.10 15.60
C GLU A 276 -5.87 9.88 14.98
N ILE A 277 -5.39 8.69 15.33
CA ILE A 277 -6.04 7.40 15.11
C ILE A 277 -6.46 6.87 16.49
N PRO A 278 -7.76 6.95 16.84
CA PRO A 278 -8.24 6.49 18.14
C PRO A 278 -8.40 4.96 18.21
N ASP A 279 -8.26 4.42 19.41
CA ASP A 279 -8.62 3.04 19.77
C ASP A 279 -7.91 1.93 18.99
N MET A 280 -6.68 2.18 18.52
CA MET A 280 -5.88 1.19 17.79
C MET A 280 -4.42 1.16 18.29
N ALA A 281 -3.86 -0.04 18.41
CA ALA A 281 -2.43 -0.19 18.68
C ALA A 281 -1.61 0.02 17.39
N VAL A 282 -0.41 0.59 17.52
CA VAL A 282 0.55 0.72 16.39
C VAL A 282 0.92 -0.64 15.80
N GLU A 283 1.06 -1.63 16.67
CA GLU A 283 1.59 -2.95 16.34
C GLU A 283 0.46 -3.96 16.13
N ASN A 284 0.62 -4.78 15.10
CA ASN A 284 -0.13 -6.01 14.90
C ASN A 284 0.37 -7.05 15.91
N LYS A 285 -0.54 -7.56 16.74
CA LYS A 285 -0.21 -8.56 17.79
C LYS A 285 -0.28 -10.01 17.28
N ASP A 286 -0.92 -10.23 16.14
CA ASP A 286 -1.19 -11.55 15.57
C ASP A 286 -0.33 -11.80 14.31
N VAL A 287 0.96 -11.46 14.40
CA VAL A 287 1.89 -11.59 13.26
C VAL A 287 2.17 -13.05 12.94
N LYS A 288 2.08 -13.39 11.67
CA LYS A 288 2.46 -14.69 11.12
C LYS A 288 3.95 -14.65 10.76
N PRO A 289 4.74 -15.67 11.13
CA PRO A 289 6.13 -15.74 10.69
C PRO A 289 6.19 -15.94 9.17
N ALA A 290 7.10 -15.23 8.50
CA ALA A 290 7.42 -15.44 7.10
C ALA A 290 8.68 -16.33 6.99
N SER A 291 8.57 -17.46 6.28
CA SER A 291 9.69 -18.40 6.11
C SER A 291 10.66 -18.01 4.98
N ASP A 292 10.15 -17.38 3.92
CA ASP A 292 10.94 -16.80 2.83
C ASP A 292 10.42 -15.39 2.54
N LEU A 293 10.98 -14.40 3.22
CA LEU A 293 10.55 -13.01 3.10
C LEU A 293 10.81 -12.45 1.70
N ARG A 294 11.89 -12.86 1.04
CA ARG A 294 12.31 -12.30 -0.24
C ARG A 294 11.39 -12.76 -1.37
N GLU A 295 11.11 -14.06 -1.44
CA GLU A 295 10.17 -14.60 -2.43
C GLU A 295 8.75 -14.05 -2.18
N PHE A 296 8.33 -13.99 -0.91
CA PHE A 296 7.05 -13.43 -0.52
C PHE A 296 6.87 -11.97 -0.96
N VAL A 297 7.84 -11.10 -0.67
CA VAL A 297 7.77 -9.67 -1.03
C VAL A 297 7.75 -9.51 -2.56
N LYS A 298 8.54 -10.30 -3.29
CA LYS A 298 8.54 -10.29 -4.75
C LYS A 298 7.17 -10.66 -5.32
N LEU A 299 6.55 -11.72 -4.83
CA LEU A 299 5.23 -12.17 -5.29
C LEU A 299 4.16 -11.09 -5.06
N ILE A 300 4.16 -10.44 -3.88
CA ILE A 300 3.20 -9.36 -3.59
C ILE A 300 3.45 -8.15 -4.48
N ALA A 301 4.72 -7.76 -4.69
CA ALA A 301 5.09 -6.63 -5.53
C ALA A 301 4.56 -6.83 -6.97
N GLU A 302 4.75 -8.03 -7.54
CA GLU A 302 4.20 -8.41 -8.85
C GLU A 302 2.66 -8.38 -8.87
N GLU A 303 2.01 -8.89 -7.82
CA GLU A 303 0.55 -8.95 -7.74
C GLU A 303 -0.12 -7.56 -7.58
N THR A 304 0.60 -6.60 -7.00
CA THR A 304 0.07 -5.26 -6.67
C THR A 304 0.54 -4.14 -7.61
N ASP A 305 1.28 -4.49 -8.68
CA ASP A 305 1.87 -3.54 -9.63
C ASP A 305 2.77 -2.51 -8.94
N VAL A 306 3.62 -3.00 -8.03
CA VAL A 306 4.56 -2.20 -7.26
C VAL A 306 5.99 -2.60 -7.64
N ALA A 307 6.83 -1.62 -7.96
CA ALA A 307 8.23 -1.85 -8.29
C ALA A 307 9.13 -1.51 -7.09
N ILE A 308 9.92 -2.47 -6.63
CA ILE A 308 10.91 -2.26 -5.56
C ILE A 308 12.25 -1.98 -6.24
N SER A 309 12.82 -0.79 -6.00
CA SER A 309 14.09 -0.38 -6.60
C SER A 309 15.30 -0.68 -5.73
N ASP A 310 15.13 -0.62 -4.40
CA ASP A 310 16.20 -0.88 -3.43
C ASP A 310 15.60 -1.36 -2.09
N SER A 311 16.44 -1.97 -1.26
CA SER A 311 16.08 -2.40 0.09
C SER A 311 17.28 -2.32 1.03
N GLU A 312 17.12 -1.66 2.17
CA GLU A 312 18.08 -1.64 3.27
C GLU A 312 17.58 -2.53 4.41
N GLU A 313 18.34 -3.56 4.78
CA GLU A 313 18.05 -4.42 5.94
C GLU A 313 18.93 -4.01 7.13
N ARG A 314 18.34 -3.94 8.33
CA ARG A 314 19.06 -3.74 9.58
C ARG A 314 18.88 -4.94 10.50
N ASP A 315 19.98 -5.34 11.14
CA ASP A 315 20.06 -6.55 11.94
C ASP A 315 18.96 -6.66 12.99
N ALA A 316 18.50 -7.89 13.21
CA ALA A 316 17.34 -8.17 14.02
C ALA A 316 17.63 -8.03 15.53
N GLU A 317 17.34 -6.87 16.11
CA GLU A 317 17.16 -6.78 17.55
C GLU A 317 15.85 -7.51 17.93
N ASN A 318 15.90 -8.41 18.92
CA ASN A 318 14.73 -9.14 19.43
C ASN A 318 13.95 -9.97 18.38
N LYS A 319 14.62 -10.55 17.39
CA LYS A 319 14.00 -11.28 16.26
C LYS A 319 13.09 -10.41 15.37
N VAL A 320 13.23 -9.09 15.44
CA VAL A 320 12.51 -8.17 14.56
C VAL A 320 13.44 -7.69 13.48
N LEU A 321 13.22 -8.13 12.23
CA LEU A 321 13.97 -7.63 11.09
C LEU A 321 13.38 -6.30 10.64
N GLU A 322 14.19 -5.25 10.62
CA GLU A 322 13.82 -3.96 10.05
C GLU A 322 14.27 -3.90 8.59
N THR A 323 13.33 -3.63 7.69
CA THR A 323 13.63 -3.45 6.27
C THR A 323 13.03 -2.14 5.76
N ILE A 324 13.83 -1.33 5.08
CA ILE A 324 13.40 -0.13 4.38
C ILE A 324 13.37 -0.44 2.89
N TYR A 325 12.21 -0.32 2.26
CA TYR A 325 12.03 -0.49 0.82
C TYR A 325 11.94 0.86 0.14
N GLU A 326 12.66 1.01 -0.97
CA GLU A 326 12.40 2.05 -1.96
C GLU A 326 11.45 1.49 -3.02
N VAL A 327 10.29 2.11 -3.11
CA VAL A 327 9.13 1.60 -3.84
C VAL A 327 8.66 2.64 -4.85
N ALA A 328 8.40 2.23 -6.08
CA ALA A 328 7.71 3.03 -7.08
C ALA A 328 6.33 2.43 -7.38
N SER A 329 5.28 3.25 -7.31
CA SER A 329 3.91 2.86 -7.65
C SER A 329 3.25 3.91 -8.54
N ARG A 330 2.36 3.48 -9.44
CA ARG A 330 1.61 4.41 -10.31
C ARG A 330 0.61 5.25 -9.54
N ASP A 331 0.00 4.64 -8.53
CA ASP A 331 -0.90 5.33 -7.61
C ASP A 331 -0.64 4.87 -6.17
N PHE A 332 -1.22 5.59 -5.21
CA PHE A 332 -1.08 5.26 -3.80
C PHE A 332 -1.95 4.06 -3.38
N LYS A 333 -2.97 3.70 -4.18
CA LYS A 333 -3.82 2.55 -3.91
C LYS A 333 -2.99 1.26 -4.04
N ALA A 334 -2.18 1.13 -5.08
CA ALA A 334 -1.25 0.02 -5.29
C ALA A 334 -0.27 -0.12 -4.12
N LEU A 335 0.31 0.99 -3.65
CA LEU A 335 1.19 0.99 -2.48
C LEU A 335 0.50 0.51 -1.20
N ASN A 336 -0.73 0.99 -0.96
CA ASN A 336 -1.47 0.60 0.24
C ASN A 336 -2.00 -0.84 0.11
N ASP A 337 -2.32 -1.33 -1.10
CA ASP A 337 -2.63 -2.75 -1.35
C ASP A 337 -1.42 -3.65 -1.05
N PHE A 338 -0.22 -3.24 -1.50
CA PHE A 338 1.06 -3.90 -1.20
C PHE A 338 1.30 -4.02 0.31
N LEU A 339 1.19 -2.90 1.03
CA LEU A 339 1.36 -2.86 2.49
C LEU A 339 0.31 -3.68 3.24
N ARG A 340 -0.93 -3.69 2.73
CA ARG A 340 -2.00 -4.49 3.33
C ARG A 340 -1.71 -5.98 3.27
N LYS A 341 -1.15 -6.46 2.16
CA LYS A 341 -0.76 -7.87 1.99
C LYS A 341 0.46 -8.25 2.81
N MET A 342 1.34 -7.30 3.08
CA MET A 342 2.46 -7.51 4.02
C MET A 342 2.03 -7.49 5.49
N SER A 343 0.97 -6.75 5.85
CA SER A 343 0.54 -6.53 7.24
C SER A 343 0.42 -7.80 8.10
N PRO A 344 -0.16 -8.93 7.61
CA PRO A 344 -0.24 -10.15 8.41
C PRO A 344 1.11 -10.72 8.84
N TYR A 345 2.20 -10.32 8.19
CA TYR A 345 3.58 -10.79 8.43
C TYR A 345 4.48 -9.69 9.01
N ALA A 346 3.95 -8.48 9.19
CA ALA A 346 4.66 -7.34 9.76
C ALA A 346 4.08 -7.01 11.15
N LEU A 347 4.96 -6.72 12.10
CA LEU A 347 4.59 -6.14 13.40
C LEU A 347 4.04 -4.73 13.23
N LYS A 348 4.71 -3.93 12.40
CA LYS A 348 4.26 -2.59 12.01
C LYS A 348 4.95 -2.19 10.72
N PHE A 349 4.43 -1.15 10.09
CA PHE A 349 5.09 -0.49 8.97
C PHE A 349 4.74 0.99 8.99
N LYS A 350 5.59 1.80 8.35
CA LYS A 350 5.30 3.21 8.14
C LYS A 350 5.78 3.66 6.78
N LEU A 351 5.04 4.58 6.18
CA LEU A 351 5.58 5.42 5.12
C LEU A 351 6.60 6.37 5.78
N ILE A 352 7.83 6.43 5.28
CA ILE A 352 8.82 7.45 5.71
C ILE A 352 8.64 8.70 4.87
N SER A 353 8.58 8.51 3.55
CA SER A 353 8.44 9.61 2.60
C SER A 353 7.79 9.14 1.31
N MET A 354 7.11 10.05 0.63
CA MET A 354 6.61 9.86 -0.73
C MET A 354 6.79 11.13 -1.55
N LYS A 355 7.19 10.99 -2.82
CA LYS A 355 7.43 12.11 -3.73
C LYS A 355 6.89 11.77 -5.12
N LEU A 356 6.19 12.73 -5.75
CA LEU A 356 5.84 12.63 -7.17
C LEU A 356 7.12 12.65 -8.00
N ALA A 357 7.19 11.73 -8.95
CA ALA A 357 8.25 11.68 -9.96
C ALA A 357 7.66 11.34 -11.33
N PHE A 358 8.44 11.60 -12.37
CA PHE A 358 8.18 11.07 -13.70
C PHE A 358 8.89 9.74 -13.88
N LEU A 359 8.28 8.84 -14.66
CA LEU A 359 9.01 7.72 -15.21
C LEU A 359 10.04 8.24 -16.23
N ALA A 360 11.28 7.75 -16.18
CA ALA A 360 12.34 8.21 -17.08
C ALA A 360 11.92 7.98 -18.55
N GLY A 361 11.77 9.07 -19.31
CA GLY A 361 11.36 9.02 -20.72
C GLY A 361 9.85 8.97 -20.96
N SER A 362 9.00 9.11 -19.94
CA SER A 362 7.54 9.25 -20.11
C SER A 362 6.98 10.48 -19.38
N GLN A 363 5.73 10.85 -19.70
CA GLN A 363 4.97 11.87 -18.98
C GLN A 363 4.14 11.28 -17.83
N ASP A 364 4.25 9.97 -17.59
CA ASP A 364 3.46 9.29 -16.57
C ASP A 364 4.00 9.63 -15.18
N LEU A 365 3.06 10.00 -14.32
CA LEU A 365 3.32 10.31 -12.92
C LEU A 365 3.39 9.02 -12.11
N ILE A 366 4.43 8.89 -11.31
CA ILE A 366 4.59 7.82 -10.32
C ILE A 366 4.86 8.42 -8.95
N TRP A 367 4.57 7.64 -7.91
CA TRP A 367 4.99 7.89 -6.55
C TRP A 367 6.24 7.09 -6.25
N ARG A 368 7.31 7.79 -5.87
CA ARG A 368 8.50 7.19 -5.25
C ARG A 368 8.35 7.29 -3.74
N CYS A 369 8.35 6.15 -3.08
CA CYS A 369 8.05 6.00 -1.67
C CYS A 369 9.21 5.31 -0.97
N ARG A 370 9.55 5.76 0.23
CA ARG A 370 10.38 5.00 1.17
C ARG A 370 9.48 4.49 2.27
N VAL A 371 9.46 3.17 2.46
CA VAL A 371 8.57 2.50 3.42
C VAL A 371 9.41 1.63 4.32
N GLN A 372 9.19 1.74 5.63
CA GLN A 372 9.85 0.89 6.62
C GLN A 372 8.87 -0.17 7.11
N VAL A 373 9.33 -1.42 7.16
CA VAL A 373 8.55 -2.58 7.61
C VAL A 373 9.35 -3.32 8.66
N PHE A 374 8.67 -3.75 9.73
CA PHE A 374 9.25 -4.53 10.82
C PHE A 374 8.65 -5.93 10.79
N TYR A 375 9.45 -6.92 10.41
CA TYR A 375 9.03 -8.31 10.29
C TYR A 375 9.35 -9.10 11.55
N GLN A 376 8.41 -9.91 12.01
CA GLN A 376 8.68 -10.90 13.05
C GLN A 376 9.35 -12.13 12.40
N MET A 377 10.63 -12.33 12.69
CA MET A 377 11.36 -13.53 12.27
C MET A 377 11.00 -14.72 13.18
N SER A 378 11.06 -15.93 12.61
CA SER A 378 10.71 -17.19 13.28
C SER A 378 11.64 -17.59 14.45
#